data_AF-A0A917P4C6-F1
#
_entry.id   AF-A0A917P4C6-F1
#
_cell.length_a   1.000
_cell.length_b   1.000
_cell.length_c   1.000
_cell.angle_alpha   90.00
_cell.angle_beta   90.00
_cell.angle_gamma   90.00
#
_symmetry.space_group_name_H-M   'P 1'
#
loop_
_entity.id
_entity.type
_entity.pdbx_description
1 polymer ?
#
loop_
_entity_poly.entity_id
_entity_poly.type
_entity_poly.pdbx_seq_one_letter_code
_entity_poly.pdbx_strand_id
1 'polypeptide(L)'
;MSSPTSVPATHAPDAGTTRTEPEQPAQQSLPADCKVAGLAVYVDVDETLLRHYGTRQIPIPSVIKQIKALHKQGAELYCWSSMGAAYARQCAETCGVAHCFQAFLPKPNIIVDDQQPKAWRRILHVHPSQCSSQTTVDEYREELRKPRPL
;
A
#
# COMPACT_ATOMS: atom_id res chain seq x y z
N MET A 1 -32.89 35.78 -73.77
CA MET A 1 -31.82 35.60 -74.77
C MET A 1 -30.49 35.46 -74.02
N SER A 2 -29.60 34.59 -74.50
CA SER A 2 -28.15 34.54 -74.21
C SER A 2 -27.66 34.25 -72.77
N SER A 3 -27.08 33.05 -72.58
CA SER A 3 -25.87 32.83 -71.76
C SER A 3 -24.62 33.10 -72.61
N PRO A 4 -23.48 33.53 -72.00
CA PRO A 4 -22.32 32.64 -71.72
C PRO A 4 -21.56 33.00 -70.40
N THR A 5 -20.44 32.39 -69.93
CA THR A 5 -19.89 30.99 -69.95
C THR A 5 -18.62 30.92 -69.07
N SER A 6 -18.53 29.94 -68.14
CA SER A 6 -17.32 29.50 -67.37
C SER A 6 -16.64 30.52 -66.42
N VAL A 7 -15.85 30.15 -65.40
CA VAL A 7 -14.92 29.01 -65.17
C VAL A 7 -14.96 28.51 -63.69
N PRO A 8 -14.45 27.29 -63.37
CA PRO A 8 -14.54 26.70 -62.04
C PRO A 8 -13.31 26.98 -61.15
N ALA A 9 -13.51 27.02 -59.83
CA ALA A 9 -12.42 27.05 -58.85
C ALA A 9 -12.13 25.64 -58.31
N THR A 10 -10.90 25.17 -58.50
CA THR A 10 -10.42 23.87 -58.02
C THR A 10 -10.16 23.91 -56.51
N HIS A 11 -10.66 22.92 -55.77
CA HIS A 11 -10.13 22.59 -54.44
C HIS A 11 -9.68 21.13 -54.42
N ALA A 12 -8.40 20.94 -54.11
CA ALA A 12 -7.79 19.63 -53.97
C ALA A 12 -8.22 18.98 -52.64
N PRO A 13 -8.26 17.64 -52.54
CA PRO A 13 -8.33 16.97 -51.24
C PRO A 13 -7.01 17.20 -50.49
N ASP A 14 -7.11 17.69 -49.24
CA ASP A 14 -5.94 17.83 -48.37
C ASP A 14 -5.37 16.45 -48.02
N ALA A 15 -4.04 16.39 -47.87
CA ALA A 15 -3.31 15.14 -47.81
C ALA A 15 -3.53 14.41 -46.48
N GLY A 16 -3.70 13.09 -46.55
CA GLY A 16 -3.84 12.25 -45.37
C GLY A 16 -2.61 12.33 -44.47
N THR A 17 -2.72 13.07 -43.36
CA THR A 17 -1.74 13.03 -42.27
C THR A 17 -1.96 11.74 -41.49
N THR A 18 -1.24 10.68 -41.86
CA THR A 18 -1.09 9.49 -41.03
C THR A 18 -0.42 9.89 -39.71
N ARG A 19 -1.23 10.00 -38.66
CA ARG A 19 -0.71 10.06 -37.29
C ARG A 19 -0.08 8.71 -36.98
N THR A 20 1.25 8.65 -37.04
CA THR A 20 2.00 7.55 -36.44
C THR A 20 1.74 7.58 -34.93
N GLU A 21 1.07 6.55 -34.40
CA GLU A 21 0.96 6.40 -32.95
C GLU A 21 2.36 6.26 -32.35
N PRO A 22 2.64 6.90 -31.20
CA PRO A 22 3.90 6.69 -30.52
C PRO A 22 3.98 5.24 -30.05
N GLU A 23 5.00 4.52 -30.53
CA GLU A 23 5.28 3.15 -30.15
C GLU A 23 5.35 3.04 -28.62
N GLN A 24 4.42 2.28 -28.01
CA GLN A 24 4.41 2.09 -26.57
C GLN A 24 5.74 1.43 -26.15
N PRO A 25 6.51 2.03 -25.23
CA PRO A 25 7.78 1.45 -24.83
C PRO A 25 7.54 0.06 -24.26
N ALA A 26 8.24 -0.93 -24.83
CA ALA A 26 8.11 -2.32 -24.46
C ALA A 26 8.20 -2.50 -22.94
N GLN A 27 7.29 -3.30 -22.37
CA GLN A 27 7.21 -3.56 -20.94
C GLN A 27 8.53 -4.14 -20.44
N GLN A 28 9.38 -3.30 -19.83
CA GLN A 28 10.63 -3.74 -19.24
C GLN A 28 10.32 -4.70 -18.09
N SER A 29 10.70 -5.96 -18.25
CA SER A 29 10.55 -6.98 -17.21
C SER A 29 11.30 -6.54 -15.95
N LEU A 30 10.62 -6.56 -14.81
CA LEU A 30 11.25 -6.29 -13.52
C LEU A 30 12.49 -7.18 -13.32
N PRO A 31 13.57 -6.67 -12.70
CA PRO A 31 14.79 -7.44 -12.50
C PRO A 31 14.51 -8.73 -11.71
N ALA A 32 15.22 -9.81 -12.06
CA ALA A 32 15.02 -11.13 -11.45
C ALA A 32 15.20 -11.15 -9.92
N ASP A 33 15.95 -10.18 -9.39
CA ASP A 33 16.17 -9.96 -7.96
C ASP A 33 15.03 -9.21 -7.26
N CYS A 34 13.88 -9.02 -7.94
CA CYS A 34 12.60 -8.62 -7.34
C CYS A 34 12.06 -9.78 -6.48
N LYS A 35 12.78 -10.04 -5.39
CA LYS A 35 12.50 -10.98 -4.31
C LYS A 35 11.02 -10.94 -3.98
N VAL A 36 10.39 -12.11 -3.85
CA VAL A 36 8.98 -12.21 -3.42
C VAL A 36 8.81 -11.35 -2.19
N ALA A 37 8.07 -10.24 -2.32
CA ALA A 37 8.07 -9.18 -1.34
C ALA A 37 7.75 -9.75 0.05
N GLY A 38 8.54 -9.35 1.05
CA GLY A 38 8.33 -9.74 2.44
C GLY A 38 6.90 -9.42 2.88
N LEU A 39 6.41 -10.13 3.90
CA LEU A 39 5.13 -9.75 4.48
C LEU A 39 5.34 -8.43 5.24
N ALA A 40 4.98 -7.31 4.61
CA ALA A 40 5.00 -6.00 5.22
C ALA A 40 3.79 -5.83 6.16
N VAL A 41 4.04 -5.50 7.42
CA VAL A 41 3.02 -5.40 8.47
C VAL A 41 3.12 -4.03 9.13
N TYR A 42 2.09 -3.21 8.93
CA TYR A 42 1.99 -1.87 9.52
C TYR A 42 1.18 -1.93 10.81
N VAL A 43 1.81 -1.57 11.94
CA VAL A 43 1.26 -1.72 13.28
C VAL A 43 0.98 -0.35 13.88
N ASP A 44 -0.28 -0.12 14.24
CA ASP A 44 -0.74 1.09 14.93
C ASP A 44 -0.35 1.07 16.42
N VAL A 45 -0.34 2.26 17.04
CA VAL A 45 -0.02 2.44 18.45
C VAL A 45 -1.28 2.47 19.31
N ASP A 46 -2.12 3.49 19.10
CA ASP A 46 -3.18 3.84 20.03
C ASP A 46 -4.40 2.91 19.85
N GLU A 47 -4.89 2.35 20.96
CA GLU A 47 -5.81 1.20 21.03
C GLU A 47 -5.38 -0.07 20.26
N THR A 48 -4.10 -0.15 19.83
CA THR A 48 -3.56 -1.29 19.07
C THR A 48 -2.35 -1.93 19.76
N LEU A 49 -1.27 -1.20 19.95
CA LEU A 49 -0.10 -1.65 20.72
C LEU A 49 -0.24 -1.29 22.20
N LEU A 50 -0.83 -0.11 22.47
CA LEU A 50 -1.12 0.43 23.79
C LEU A 50 -2.61 0.78 23.86
N ARG A 51 -3.23 0.52 25.02
CA ARG A 51 -4.50 1.11 25.42
C ARG A 51 -4.25 2.27 26.38
N HIS A 52 -5.04 3.34 26.28
CA HIS A 52 -4.92 4.50 27.16
C HIS A 52 -6.06 4.50 28.18
N TYR A 53 -5.72 4.62 29.46
CA TYR A 53 -6.69 4.72 30.56
C TYR A 53 -6.33 5.89 31.46
N GLY A 54 -6.94 7.05 31.17
CA GLY A 54 -6.52 8.33 31.73
C GLY A 54 -5.09 8.64 31.30
N THR A 55 -4.19 8.83 32.27
CA THR A 55 -2.75 9.05 32.05
C THR A 55 -1.93 7.77 31.95
N ARG A 56 -2.53 6.58 32.09
CA ARG A 56 -1.82 5.29 32.04
C ARG A 56 -1.86 4.70 30.63
N GLN A 57 -0.70 4.22 30.17
CA GLN A 57 -0.58 3.38 28.98
C GLN A 57 -0.51 1.92 29.41
N ILE A 58 -1.32 1.06 28.79
CA ILE A 58 -1.45 -0.37 29.10
C ILE A 58 -1.10 -1.16 27.84
N PRO A 59 0.03 -1.89 27.80
CA PRO A 59 0.41 -2.70 26.65
C PRO A 59 -0.62 -3.79 26.31
N ILE A 60 -0.93 -3.95 25.02
CA ILE A 60 -1.87 -4.97 24.53
C ILE A 60 -1.10 -6.28 24.25
N PRO A 61 -1.18 -7.32 25.11
CA PRO A 61 -0.20 -8.41 25.07
C PRO A 61 -0.35 -9.36 23.88
N SER A 62 -1.54 -9.47 23.29
CA SER A 62 -1.79 -10.26 22.07
C SER A 62 -0.98 -9.72 20.90
N VAL A 63 -1.08 -8.41 20.66
CA VAL A 63 -0.37 -7.69 19.59
C VAL A 63 1.15 -7.78 19.80
N ILE A 64 1.64 -7.56 21.03
CA ILE A 64 3.08 -7.68 21.35
C ILE A 64 3.63 -9.08 21.06
N LYS A 65 2.90 -10.13 21.46
CA LYS A 65 3.33 -11.50 21.17
C LYS A 65 3.31 -11.79 19.67
N GLN A 66 2.35 -11.26 18.94
CA GLN A 66 2.26 -11.46 17.49
C GLN A 66 3.36 -10.70 16.72
N ILE A 67 3.67 -9.45 17.08
CA ILE A 67 4.82 -8.70 16.51
C ILE A 67 6.10 -9.54 16.63
N LYS A 68 6.38 -10.08 17.83
CA LYS A 68 7.56 -10.92 18.08
C LYS A 68 7.53 -12.22 17.27
N ALA A 69 6.36 -12.84 17.13
CA ALA A 69 6.19 -14.06 16.35
C ALA A 69 6.41 -13.84 14.84
N LEU A 70 5.86 -12.75 14.28
CA LEU A 70 6.01 -12.40 12.86
C LEU A 70 7.44 -11.93 12.54
N HIS A 71 8.06 -11.14 13.42
CA HIS A 71 9.46 -10.73 13.29
C HIS A 71 10.39 -11.94 13.22
N LYS A 72 10.20 -12.93 14.12
CA LYS A 72 10.97 -14.19 14.12
C LYS A 72 10.79 -15.00 12.84
N GLN A 73 9.67 -14.83 12.14
CA GLN A 73 9.36 -15.48 10.85
C GLN A 73 9.81 -14.65 9.63
N GLY A 74 10.51 -13.53 9.84
CA GLY A 74 11.01 -12.68 8.75
C GLY A 74 9.97 -11.77 8.09
N ALA A 75 8.88 -11.42 8.81
CA ALA A 75 8.02 -10.32 8.40
C ALA A 75 8.74 -8.98 8.56
N GLU A 76 8.48 -8.05 7.64
CA GLU A 76 8.95 -6.66 7.75
C GLU A 76 7.91 -5.84 8.49
N LEU A 77 8.22 -5.41 9.71
CA LEU A 77 7.27 -4.66 10.53
C LEU A 77 7.59 -3.16 10.49
N TYR A 78 6.54 -2.36 10.38
CA TYR A 78 6.59 -0.90 10.39
C TYR A 78 5.63 -0.41 11.48
N CYS A 79 6.08 0.47 12.39
CA CYS A 79 5.21 1.03 13.44
C CYS A 79 4.80 2.46 13.07
N TRP A 80 3.52 2.80 13.20
CA TRP A 80 3.00 4.12 12.85
C TRP A 80 1.99 4.69 13.86
N SER A 81 1.91 6.01 13.96
CA SER A 81 0.89 6.70 14.77
C SER A 81 0.49 8.02 14.13
N SER A 82 -0.74 8.46 14.40
CA SER A 82 -1.21 9.83 14.09
C SER A 82 -0.40 10.91 14.81
N MET A 83 0.25 10.59 15.94
CA MET A 83 1.16 11.49 16.67
C MET A 83 2.59 11.50 16.10
N GLY A 84 2.86 10.78 15.02
CA GLY A 84 4.13 10.80 14.31
C GLY A 84 5.14 9.72 14.74
N ALA A 85 6.23 9.63 13.97
CA ALA A 85 7.26 8.59 14.10
C ALA A 85 7.95 8.55 15.47
N ALA A 86 8.19 9.71 16.10
CA ALA A 86 8.85 9.80 17.40
C ALA A 86 8.01 9.13 18.51
N TYR A 87 6.71 9.42 18.54
CA TYR A 87 5.77 8.78 19.46
C TYR A 87 5.62 7.28 19.19
N ALA A 88 5.56 6.88 17.91
CA ALA A 88 5.51 5.47 17.53
C ALA A 88 6.74 4.67 18.01
N ARG A 89 7.93 5.27 17.91
CA ARG A 89 9.18 4.72 18.46
C ARG A 89 9.10 4.58 19.99
N GLN A 90 8.77 5.66 20.69
CA GLN A 90 8.69 5.66 22.16
C GLN A 90 7.73 4.58 22.68
N CYS A 91 6.56 4.43 22.07
CA CYS A 91 5.58 3.41 22.47
C CYS A 91 6.08 1.98 22.22
N ALA A 92 6.77 1.73 21.11
CA ALA A 92 7.38 0.43 20.83
C ALA A 92 8.56 0.10 21.77
N GLU A 93 9.30 1.12 22.22
CA GLU A 93 10.36 0.99 23.23
C GLU A 93 9.75 0.65 24.60
N THR A 94 8.70 1.37 25.03
CA THR A 94 7.92 1.06 26.23
C THR A 94 7.35 -0.37 26.22
N CYS A 95 6.92 -0.87 25.06
CA CYS A 95 6.44 -2.25 24.90
C CYS A 95 7.54 -3.31 24.70
N GLY A 96 8.82 -2.92 24.67
CA GLY A 96 9.94 -3.85 24.46
C GLY A 96 9.91 -4.58 23.11
N VAL A 97 9.42 -3.91 22.06
CA VAL A 97 9.30 -4.42 20.68
C VAL A 97 9.92 -3.51 19.62
N ALA A 98 10.53 -2.39 19.99
CA ALA A 98 11.16 -1.46 19.04
C ALA A 98 12.16 -2.12 18.07
N HIS A 99 12.93 -3.10 18.57
CA HIS A 99 13.89 -3.88 17.78
C HIS A 99 13.24 -4.82 16.74
N CYS A 100 11.92 -5.01 16.77
CA CYS A 100 11.19 -5.80 15.77
C CYS A 100 10.81 -4.98 14.52
N PHE A 101 10.95 -3.65 14.56
CA PHE A 101 10.47 -2.74 13.51
C PHE A 101 11.62 -2.21 12.64
N GLN A 102 11.41 -2.24 11.32
CA GLN A 102 12.34 -1.71 10.32
C GLN A 102 12.33 -0.17 10.31
N ALA A 103 11.16 0.44 10.53
CA ALA A 103 11.01 1.89 10.64
C ALA A 103 9.82 2.30 11.53
N PHE A 104 9.86 3.58 11.94
CA PHE A 104 8.79 4.27 12.66
C PHE A 104 8.31 5.43 11.80
N LEU A 105 7.00 5.57 11.61
CA LEU A 105 6.40 6.45 10.63
C LEU A 105 5.26 7.30 11.23
N PRO A 106 4.99 8.51 10.72
CA PRO A 106 3.65 9.07 10.86
C PRO A 106 2.64 8.22 10.09
N LYS A 107 1.40 8.12 10.56
CA LYS A 107 0.29 7.69 9.69
C LYS A 107 0.12 8.73 8.56
N PRO A 108 -0.13 8.32 7.32
CA PRO A 108 -0.31 9.26 6.22
C PRO A 108 -1.60 10.07 6.38
N ASN A 109 -1.51 11.39 6.19
CA ASN A 109 -2.68 12.26 6.07
C ASN A 109 -3.23 12.28 4.62
N ILE A 110 -2.37 12.01 3.65
CA ILE A 110 -2.66 11.99 2.21
C ILE A 110 -2.00 10.74 1.63
N ILE A 111 -2.72 10.01 0.79
CA ILE A 111 -2.21 8.90 -0.03
C ILE A 111 -2.48 9.28 -1.48
N VAL A 112 -1.45 9.22 -2.34
CA VAL A 112 -1.57 9.42 -3.79
C VAL A 112 -1.37 8.06 -4.43
N ASP A 113 -2.44 7.51 -5.00
CA ASP A 113 -2.54 6.15 -5.51
C ASP A 113 -3.65 6.15 -6.58
N ASP A 114 -3.54 5.31 -7.63
CA ASP A 114 -4.59 5.19 -8.65
C ASP A 114 -5.84 4.48 -8.13
N GLN A 115 -5.71 3.75 -7.02
CA GLN A 115 -6.77 3.03 -6.33
C GLN A 115 -7.00 3.59 -4.93
N GLN A 116 -8.27 3.61 -4.50
CA GLN A 116 -8.60 3.87 -3.10
C GLN A 116 -8.05 2.71 -2.23
N PRO A 117 -7.56 2.95 -1.00
CA PRO A 117 -6.96 1.90 -0.17
C PRO A 117 -7.83 0.66 0.07
N LYS A 118 -9.16 0.79 0.01
CA LYS A 118 -10.11 -0.34 0.08
C LYS A 118 -10.03 -1.31 -1.11
N ALA A 119 -9.56 -0.85 -2.27
CA ALA A 119 -9.45 -1.63 -3.50
C ALA A 119 -8.09 -2.35 -3.64
N TRP A 120 -7.14 -2.08 -2.75
CA TRP A 120 -5.83 -2.72 -2.75
C TRP A 120 -5.96 -4.24 -2.53
N ARG A 121 -5.74 -5.01 -3.60
CA ARG A 121 -5.96 -6.47 -3.63
C ARG A 121 -5.23 -7.26 -2.53
N ARG A 122 -4.11 -6.73 -2.01
CA ARG A 122 -3.23 -7.39 -1.03
C ARG A 122 -3.13 -6.66 0.31
N ILE A 123 -4.19 -5.95 0.73
CA ILE A 123 -4.33 -5.50 2.13
C ILE A 123 -5.21 -6.46 2.94
N LEU A 124 -4.90 -6.61 4.22
CA LEU A 124 -5.73 -7.27 5.23
C LEU A 124 -5.74 -6.38 6.49
N HIS A 125 -6.93 -5.97 6.92
CA HIS A 125 -7.11 -5.33 8.22
C HIS A 125 -7.30 -6.41 9.29
N VAL A 126 -6.49 -6.35 10.36
CA VAL A 126 -6.55 -7.26 11.51
C VAL A 126 -6.82 -6.42 12.75
N HIS A 127 -7.93 -6.68 13.44
CA HIS A 127 -8.26 -5.99 14.67
C HIS A 127 -7.40 -6.53 15.84
N PRO A 128 -6.97 -5.72 16.83
CA PRO A 128 -6.11 -6.16 17.95
C PRO A 128 -6.64 -7.35 18.76
N SER A 129 -7.97 -7.59 18.76
CA SER A 129 -8.61 -8.74 19.41
C SER A 129 -8.50 -10.06 18.61
N GLN A 130 -8.17 -9.98 17.32
CA GLN A 130 -7.91 -11.13 16.45
C GLN A 130 -6.44 -11.55 16.51
N CYS A 131 -5.57 -10.72 17.10
CA CYS A 131 -4.13 -10.99 17.17
C CYS A 131 -3.81 -12.20 18.04
N SER A 132 -3.01 -13.11 17.49
CA SER A 132 -2.59 -14.35 18.14
C SER A 132 -1.10 -14.59 17.87
N SER A 133 -0.39 -15.11 18.87
CA SER A 133 1.01 -15.54 18.70
C SER A 133 1.16 -16.82 17.87
N GLN A 134 0.06 -17.47 17.53
CA GLN A 134 0.03 -18.68 16.71
C GLN A 134 -0.08 -18.36 15.21
N THR A 135 -0.62 -17.20 14.84
CA THR A 135 -0.80 -16.82 13.44
C THR A 135 0.54 -16.54 12.78
N THR A 136 0.79 -17.24 11.68
CA THR A 136 2.05 -17.28 10.95
C THR A 136 2.08 -16.31 9.76
N VAL A 137 3.29 -16.08 9.25
CA VAL A 137 3.52 -15.33 8.01
C VAL A 137 2.87 -16.04 6.81
N ASP A 138 2.89 -17.36 6.78
CA ASP A 138 2.33 -18.14 5.67
C ASP A 138 0.80 -18.19 5.70
N GLU A 139 0.16 -18.29 6.87
CA GLU A 139 -1.30 -18.12 6.99
C GLU A 139 -1.75 -16.73 6.49
N TYR A 140 -1.00 -15.67 6.82
CA TYR A 140 -1.28 -14.35 6.25
C TYR A 140 -1.06 -14.29 4.74
N ARG A 141 -0.05 -14.97 4.20
CA ARG A 141 0.15 -15.06 2.74
C ARG A 141 -1.02 -15.78 2.07
N GLU A 142 -1.54 -16.87 2.64
CA GLU A 142 -2.74 -17.53 2.11
C GLU A 142 -3.99 -16.65 2.22
N GLU A 143 -4.20 -15.95 3.33
CA GLU A 143 -5.32 -15.02 3.51
C GLU A 143 -5.26 -13.83 2.52
N LEU A 144 -4.05 -13.43 2.10
CA LEU A 144 -3.83 -12.42 1.06
C LEU A 144 -3.97 -12.94 -0.38
N ARG A 145 -4.06 -14.27 -0.60
CA ARG A 145 -4.35 -14.87 -1.92
C ARG A 145 -5.84 -15.11 -2.16
N LYS A 146 -6.66 -15.16 -1.10
CA LYS A 146 -8.11 -15.38 -1.22
C LYS A 146 -8.78 -14.24 -2.00
N PRO A 147 -9.66 -14.54 -2.97
CA PRO A 147 -10.44 -13.49 -3.63
C PRO A 147 -11.37 -12.82 -2.62
N ARG A 148 -11.33 -11.49 -2.54
CA ARG A 148 -12.27 -10.68 -1.76
C ARG A 148 -13.20 -9.90 -2.70
N PRO A 149 -14.50 -9.77 -2.38
CA PRO A 149 -15.38 -8.83 -3.08
C PRO A 149 -14.88 -7.39 -2.87
N LEU A 150 -15.05 -6.56 -3.91
CA LEU A 150 -14.70 -5.13 -3.93
C LEU A 150 -15.86 -4.25 -3.45
#